data_AF-A0A529WML8-F1
#
_entry.id   AF-A0A529WML8-F1
#
_cell.length_a   1.000
_cell.length_b   1.000
_cell.length_c   1.000
_cell.angle_alpha   90.00
_cell.angle_beta   90.00
_cell.angle_gamma   90.00
#
_symmetry.space_group_name_H-M   'P 1'
#
loop_
_entity.id
_entity.type
_entity.pdbx_description
1 polymer ?
#
loop_
_entity_poly.entity_id
_entity_poly.type
_entity_poly.pdbx_seq_one_letter_code
_entity_poly.pdbx_strand_id
1 'polypeptide(L)'
;MPYQSPISPGRSWYEDTVGPRPEYPSLDGDRTCDVVIVGGGFTGLSAAAHLAKAGANVVLIEAYRLGDGASGRNGGQLGTGQRAWAEELEVEYGLSRARALFDMAEEAKAHLLDFAAANAIDIDYMPGQLSVAHKKRYVDDYKRHAEIMATRFGYPHLSFMDQAETAQRLGSSRYFGGTRDIGTGHIHPLKLVIGTAKVAAAAGAHL
;
A
#
# COMPACT_ATOMS: atom_id res chain seq x y z
N MET A 1 -19.49 -23.58 -8.79
CA MET A 1 -18.03 -23.62 -8.55
C MET A 1 -17.64 -22.32 -7.85
N PRO A 2 -16.69 -22.31 -6.92
CA PRO A 2 -16.13 -21.06 -6.41
C PRO A 2 -15.57 -20.24 -7.59
N TYR A 3 -15.79 -18.93 -7.59
CA TYR A 3 -15.24 -18.04 -8.60
C TYR A 3 -13.71 -18.16 -8.63
N GLN A 4 -13.13 -18.36 -9.82
CA GLN A 4 -11.69 -18.26 -10.05
C GLN A 4 -11.44 -17.10 -11.01
N SER A 5 -10.58 -16.18 -10.62
CA SER A 5 -10.21 -15.06 -11.50
C SER A 5 -9.47 -15.57 -12.74
N PRO A 6 -9.88 -15.20 -13.96
CA PRO A 6 -9.20 -15.61 -15.19
C PRO A 6 -7.84 -14.91 -15.38
N ILE A 7 -7.67 -13.73 -14.77
CA ILE A 7 -6.41 -12.96 -14.78
C ILE A 7 -5.54 -13.25 -13.56
N SER A 8 -6.04 -14.08 -12.64
CA SER A 8 -5.33 -14.49 -11.44
C SER A 8 -5.62 -15.93 -11.10
N PRO A 9 -5.11 -16.88 -11.90
CA PRO A 9 -5.20 -18.28 -11.58
C PRO A 9 -4.37 -18.61 -10.33
N GLY A 10 -4.86 -19.55 -9.52
CA GLY A 10 -4.15 -20.07 -8.35
C GLY A 10 -4.71 -19.56 -7.02
N ARG A 11 -4.02 -19.92 -5.93
CA ARG A 11 -4.40 -19.55 -4.56
C ARG A 11 -3.66 -18.31 -4.10
N SER A 12 -4.37 -17.44 -3.39
CA SER A 12 -3.81 -16.25 -2.73
C SER A 12 -4.17 -16.31 -1.26
N TRP A 13 -3.19 -16.06 -0.39
CA TRP A 13 -3.46 -15.93 1.05
C TRP A 13 -4.55 -14.89 1.30
N TYR A 14 -4.45 -13.73 0.64
CA TYR A 14 -5.44 -12.66 0.75
C TYR A 14 -6.84 -13.11 0.29
N GLU A 15 -6.97 -13.89 -0.79
CA GLU A 15 -8.29 -14.38 -1.22
C GLU A 15 -8.87 -15.40 -0.24
N ASP A 16 -8.02 -16.24 0.35
CA ASP A 16 -8.43 -17.25 1.32
C ASP A 16 -8.82 -16.63 2.69
N THR A 17 -8.29 -15.46 3.05
CA THR A 17 -8.48 -14.83 4.37
C THR A 17 -9.38 -13.58 4.38
N VAL A 18 -9.75 -13.04 3.21
CA VAL A 18 -10.53 -11.79 3.15
C VAL A 18 -11.99 -11.93 3.61
N GLY A 19 -12.53 -13.15 3.60
CA GLY A 19 -13.95 -13.40 3.86
C GLY A 19 -14.85 -13.04 2.66
N PRO A 20 -16.15 -12.77 2.90
CA PRO A 20 -17.09 -12.50 1.81
C PRO A 20 -16.74 -11.24 1.00
N ARG A 21 -16.59 -11.41 -0.30
CA ARG A 21 -16.37 -10.33 -1.26
C ARG A 21 -17.72 -9.89 -1.84
N PRO A 22 -18.07 -8.58 -1.81
CA PRO A 22 -19.30 -8.10 -2.43
C PRO A 22 -19.28 -8.33 -3.94
N GLU A 23 -20.47 -8.40 -4.52
CA GLU A 23 -20.71 -8.42 -5.95
C GLU A 23 -21.45 -7.14 -6.34
N TYR A 24 -21.15 -6.64 -7.52
CA TYR A 24 -21.73 -5.43 -8.09
C TYR A 24 -22.41 -5.79 -9.42
N PRO A 25 -23.52 -5.13 -9.77
CA PRO A 25 -24.25 -5.45 -10.98
C PRO A 25 -23.39 -5.18 -12.22
N SER A 26 -23.51 -6.04 -13.23
CA SER A 26 -22.90 -5.77 -14.53
C SER A 26 -23.53 -4.51 -15.15
N LEU A 27 -22.72 -3.75 -15.89
CA LEU A 27 -23.24 -2.65 -16.71
C LEU A 27 -24.17 -3.23 -17.79
N ASP A 28 -25.46 -2.91 -17.68
CA ASP A 28 -26.56 -3.47 -18.46
C ASP A 28 -26.98 -2.59 -19.65
N GLY A 29 -26.27 -1.48 -19.89
CA GLY A 29 -26.51 -0.56 -21.00
C GLY A 29 -25.80 0.78 -20.81
N ASP A 30 -26.19 1.73 -21.64
CA ASP A 30 -25.63 3.09 -21.62
C ASP A 30 -26.01 3.84 -20.34
N ARG A 31 -25.06 4.60 -19.80
CA ARG A 31 -25.27 5.46 -18.62
C ARG A 31 -24.69 6.85 -18.86
N THR A 32 -25.39 7.86 -18.36
CA THR A 32 -24.90 9.24 -18.29
C THR A 32 -24.33 9.50 -16.90
N CYS A 33 -23.10 9.99 -16.84
CA CYS A 33 -22.39 10.33 -15.60
C CYS A 33 -21.48 11.54 -15.80
N ASP A 34 -21.05 12.16 -14.71
CA ASP A 34 -20.08 13.26 -14.74
C ASP A 34 -18.66 12.71 -14.96
N VAL A 35 -18.35 11.56 -14.34
CA VAL A 35 -17.04 10.92 -14.41
C VAL A 35 -17.19 9.41 -14.60
N VAL A 36 -16.53 8.88 -15.63
CA VAL A 36 -16.32 7.44 -15.81
C VAL A 36 -14.92 7.04 -15.37
N ILE A 37 -14.83 5.97 -14.58
CA ILE A 37 -13.56 5.41 -14.08
C ILE A 37 -13.41 4.00 -14.65
N VAL A 38 -12.28 3.74 -15.30
CA VAL A 38 -11.95 2.42 -15.85
C VAL A 38 -10.91 1.76 -14.96
N GLY A 39 -11.30 0.68 -14.27
CA GLY A 39 -10.44 -0.12 -13.40
C GLY A 39 -10.78 0.00 -11.91
N GLY A 40 -11.08 -1.14 -11.31
CA GLY A 40 -11.47 -1.31 -9.91
C GLY A 40 -10.31 -1.53 -8.93
N GLY A 41 -9.18 -0.88 -9.17
CA GLY A 41 -8.00 -0.91 -8.30
C GLY A 41 -8.01 0.19 -7.22
N PHE A 42 -6.92 0.33 -6.47
CA PHE A 42 -6.79 1.36 -5.43
C PHE A 42 -7.06 2.77 -5.95
N THR A 43 -6.45 3.15 -7.08
CA THR A 43 -6.61 4.49 -7.65
C THR A 43 -8.05 4.74 -8.11
N GLY A 44 -8.64 3.81 -8.84
CA GLY A 44 -10.00 3.94 -9.34
C GLY A 44 -11.05 3.98 -8.22
N LEU A 45 -10.93 3.09 -7.23
CA LEU A 45 -11.85 3.06 -6.10
C LEU A 45 -11.68 4.25 -5.16
N SER A 46 -10.44 4.72 -4.94
CA SER A 46 -10.20 5.96 -4.20
C SER A 46 -10.82 7.16 -4.91
N ALA A 47 -10.60 7.29 -6.22
CA ALA A 47 -11.22 8.34 -7.02
C ALA A 47 -12.75 8.27 -6.95
N ALA A 48 -13.33 7.08 -7.12
CA ALA A 48 -14.78 6.88 -7.03
C ALA A 48 -15.34 7.30 -5.66
N ALA A 49 -14.69 6.88 -4.58
CA ALA A 49 -15.10 7.25 -3.22
C ALA A 49 -15.07 8.76 -2.98
N HIS A 50 -14.00 9.44 -3.38
CA HIS A 50 -13.86 10.88 -3.12
C HIS A 50 -14.75 11.73 -4.03
N LEU A 51 -14.86 11.38 -5.33
CA LEU A 51 -15.71 12.11 -6.27
C LEU A 51 -17.19 11.93 -5.94
N ALA A 52 -17.64 10.72 -5.60
CA ALA A 52 -19.02 10.48 -5.19
C ALA A 52 -19.35 11.18 -3.87
N LYS A 53 -18.43 11.17 -2.88
CA LYS A 53 -18.59 11.97 -1.64
C LYS A 53 -18.69 13.47 -1.90
N ALA A 54 -18.05 13.98 -2.96
CA ALA A 54 -18.15 15.37 -3.39
C ALA A 54 -19.44 15.68 -4.20
N GLY A 55 -20.30 14.67 -4.43
CA GLY A 55 -21.59 14.82 -5.11
C GLY A 55 -21.56 14.63 -6.62
N ALA A 56 -20.44 14.18 -7.20
CA ALA A 56 -20.38 13.84 -8.62
C ALA A 56 -21.13 12.52 -8.90
N ASN A 57 -21.84 12.45 -10.03
CA ASN A 57 -22.37 11.18 -10.55
C ASN A 57 -21.23 10.38 -11.18
N VAL A 58 -20.80 9.32 -10.48
CA VAL A 58 -19.63 8.51 -10.85
C VAL A 58 -20.05 7.11 -11.28
N VAL A 59 -19.51 6.66 -12.42
CA VAL A 59 -19.59 5.26 -12.87
C VAL A 59 -18.18 4.67 -12.88
N LEU A 60 -17.96 3.58 -12.17
CA LEU A 60 -16.73 2.79 -12.23
C LEU A 60 -17.04 1.48 -12.96
N ILE A 61 -16.19 1.10 -13.90
CA ILE A 61 -16.27 -0.17 -14.61
C ILE A 61 -15.00 -0.99 -14.40
N GLU A 62 -15.17 -2.28 -14.11
CA GLU A 62 -14.10 -3.27 -13.96
C GLU A 62 -14.46 -4.50 -14.80
N ALA A 63 -13.47 -5.06 -15.51
CA ALA A 63 -13.66 -6.21 -16.38
C ALA A 63 -13.85 -7.53 -15.59
N TYR A 64 -13.32 -7.60 -14.37
CA TYR A 64 -13.39 -8.77 -13.49
C TYR A 64 -13.96 -8.39 -12.12
N ARG A 65 -13.62 -9.13 -11.05
CA ARG A 65 -14.02 -8.72 -9.70
C ARG A 65 -13.05 -7.68 -9.16
N LEU A 66 -13.58 -6.68 -8.44
CA LEU A 66 -12.78 -5.67 -7.75
C LEU A 66 -11.72 -6.34 -6.85
N GLY A 67 -10.45 -6.09 -7.14
CA GLY A 67 -9.31 -6.67 -6.41
C GLY A 67 -8.64 -7.88 -7.06
N ASP A 68 -9.11 -8.36 -8.21
CA ASP A 68 -8.46 -9.47 -8.92
C ASP A 68 -7.11 -9.07 -9.56
N GLY A 69 -6.92 -7.79 -9.82
CA GLY A 69 -5.68 -7.23 -10.34
C GLY A 69 -4.63 -6.92 -9.27
N ALA A 70 -3.67 -6.06 -9.64
CA ALA A 70 -2.51 -5.74 -8.81
C ALA A 70 -2.85 -5.21 -7.40
N SER A 71 -3.92 -4.42 -7.27
CA SER A 71 -4.29 -3.81 -5.98
C SER A 71 -4.74 -4.82 -4.93
N GLY A 72 -5.35 -5.96 -5.29
CA GLY A 72 -5.72 -6.98 -4.30
C GLY A 72 -4.66 -8.07 -4.10
N ARG A 73 -3.56 -8.05 -4.86
CA ARG A 73 -2.59 -9.15 -4.93
C ARG A 73 -1.13 -8.76 -4.73
N ASN A 74 -0.86 -7.50 -4.42
CA ASN A 74 0.48 -7.04 -4.09
C ASN A 74 0.95 -7.58 -2.71
N GLY A 75 2.23 -7.38 -2.38
CA GLY A 75 2.83 -7.89 -1.14
C GLY A 75 2.34 -7.22 0.15
N GLY A 76 1.40 -6.28 0.10
CA GLY A 76 0.82 -5.60 1.27
C GLY A 76 1.78 -4.66 2.00
N GLN A 77 2.95 -4.35 1.44
CA GLN A 77 3.93 -3.47 2.08
C GLN A 77 3.46 -2.01 2.05
N LEU A 78 3.29 -1.41 3.22
CA LEU A 78 3.05 0.01 3.43
C LEU A 78 4.37 0.67 3.83
N GLY A 79 5.17 1.00 2.82
CA GLY A 79 6.51 1.56 2.99
C GLY A 79 6.58 3.07 2.78
N THR A 80 7.73 3.65 3.12
CA THR A 80 8.08 5.04 2.85
C THR A 80 8.91 5.18 1.57
N GLY A 81 8.75 6.29 0.86
CA GLY A 81 9.57 6.67 -0.30
C GLY A 81 9.00 6.23 -1.64
N GLN A 82 9.80 6.36 -2.70
CA GLN A 82 9.38 6.16 -4.10
C GLN A 82 10.00 4.90 -4.72
N ARG A 83 10.01 3.79 -3.97
CA ARG A 83 10.69 2.53 -4.34
C ARG A 83 12.20 2.71 -4.54
N ALA A 84 12.78 3.69 -3.84
CA ALA A 84 14.19 4.01 -3.73
C ALA A 84 14.43 4.63 -2.36
N TRP A 85 15.66 4.55 -1.85
CA TRP A 85 16.03 5.27 -0.63
C TRP A 85 16.03 6.77 -0.90
N ALA A 86 15.75 7.55 0.14
CA ALA A 86 15.52 8.98 -0.01
C ALA A 86 16.80 9.73 -0.45
N GLU A 87 17.97 9.26 -0.02
CA GLU A 87 19.28 9.73 -0.46
C GLU A 87 19.62 9.35 -1.91
N GLU A 88 19.06 8.27 -2.46
CA GLU A 88 19.25 7.94 -3.88
C GLU A 88 18.52 8.96 -4.75
N LEU A 89 17.28 9.31 -4.36
CA LEU A 89 16.50 10.35 -5.01
C LEU A 89 17.14 11.74 -4.84
N GLU A 90 17.83 11.97 -3.73
CA GLU A 90 18.56 13.20 -3.51
C GLU A 90 19.72 13.37 -4.51
N VAL A 91 20.46 12.31 -4.80
CA VAL A 91 21.55 12.36 -5.79
C VAL A 91 21.00 12.72 -7.17
N GLU A 92 19.82 12.22 -7.53
CA GLU A 92 19.22 12.43 -8.86
C GLU A 92 18.50 13.79 -8.99
N TYR A 93 17.75 14.20 -7.95
CA TYR A 93 16.81 15.32 -8.04
C TYR A 93 17.13 16.48 -7.09
N GLY A 94 18.13 16.34 -6.22
CA GLY A 94 18.48 17.29 -5.18
C GLY A 94 17.57 17.20 -3.94
N LEU A 95 18.07 17.72 -2.82
CA LEU A 95 17.45 17.57 -1.50
C LEU A 95 16.00 18.04 -1.44
N SER A 96 15.68 19.20 -2.03
CA SER A 96 14.33 19.76 -1.96
C SER A 96 13.29 18.86 -2.64
N ARG A 97 13.62 18.27 -3.79
CA ARG A 97 12.71 17.37 -4.51
C ARG A 97 12.64 16.00 -3.85
N ALA A 98 13.76 15.48 -3.37
CA ALA A 98 13.78 14.23 -2.60
C ALA A 98 12.95 14.35 -1.31
N ARG A 99 13.03 15.48 -0.60
CA ARG A 99 12.17 15.80 0.55
C ARG A 99 10.70 15.82 0.15
N ALA A 100 10.33 16.53 -0.91
CA ALA A 100 8.93 16.58 -1.35
C ALA A 100 8.36 15.19 -1.71
N LEU A 101 9.16 14.34 -2.38
CA LEU A 101 8.78 12.96 -2.69
C LEU A 101 8.67 12.07 -1.44
N PHE A 102 9.52 12.33 -0.44
CA PHE A 102 9.46 11.67 0.85
C PHE A 102 8.21 12.06 1.63
N ASP A 103 7.95 13.35 1.77
CA ASP A 103 6.81 13.90 2.49
C ASP A 103 5.49 13.43 1.85
N MET A 104 5.41 13.40 0.51
CA MET A 104 4.27 12.84 -0.21
C MET A 104 4.02 11.36 0.14
N ALA A 105 5.07 10.56 0.36
CA ALA A 105 4.90 9.17 0.76
C ALA A 105 4.41 9.04 2.21
N GLU A 106 4.89 9.89 3.12
CA GLU A 106 4.39 9.94 4.50
C GLU A 106 2.93 10.39 4.56
N GLU A 107 2.56 11.43 3.80
CA GLU A 107 1.18 11.90 3.66
C GLU A 107 0.27 10.82 3.10
N ALA A 108 0.73 10.06 2.09
CA ALA A 108 -0.04 8.96 1.51
C ALA A 108 -0.30 7.83 2.51
N LYS A 109 0.70 7.46 3.34
CA LYS A 109 0.51 6.47 4.41
C LYS A 109 -0.46 6.98 5.46
N ALA A 110 -0.29 8.22 5.93
CA ALA A 110 -1.17 8.82 6.93
C ALA A 110 -2.61 8.85 6.41
N HIS A 111 -2.82 9.34 5.19
CA HIS A 111 -4.13 9.35 4.54
C HIS A 111 -4.74 7.95 4.45
N LEU A 112 -3.98 6.93 4.06
CA LEU A 112 -4.49 5.56 3.96
C LEU A 112 -4.97 5.03 5.32
N LEU A 113 -4.17 5.23 6.37
CA LEU A 113 -4.51 4.78 7.72
C LEU A 113 -5.72 5.54 8.28
N ASP A 114 -5.76 6.87 8.09
CA ASP A 114 -6.89 7.71 8.49
C ASP A 114 -8.17 7.35 7.72
N PHE A 115 -8.06 7.13 6.41
CA PHE A 115 -9.18 6.70 5.58
C PHE A 115 -9.71 5.33 6.03
N ALA A 116 -8.83 4.36 6.29
CA ALA A 116 -9.23 3.05 6.77
C ALA A 116 -9.94 3.15 8.13
N ALA A 117 -9.38 3.91 9.07
CA ALA A 117 -9.97 4.13 10.39
C ALA A 117 -11.34 4.84 10.31
N ALA A 118 -11.42 5.94 9.56
CA ALA A 118 -12.64 6.74 9.44
C ALA A 118 -13.81 5.99 8.78
N ASN A 119 -13.51 4.98 7.95
CA ASN A 119 -14.52 4.17 7.27
C ASN A 119 -14.64 2.74 7.84
N ALA A 120 -14.03 2.48 9.00
CA ALA A 120 -14.03 1.16 9.67
C ALA A 120 -13.60 0.00 8.76
N ILE A 121 -12.57 0.22 7.94
CA ILE A 121 -11.96 -0.80 7.09
C ILE A 121 -10.85 -1.47 7.91
N ASP A 122 -11.14 -2.69 8.38
CA ASP A 122 -10.12 -3.52 8.99
C ASP A 122 -9.15 -4.04 7.93
N ILE A 123 -7.98 -3.41 7.81
CA ILE A 123 -6.94 -3.76 6.84
C ILE A 123 -5.88 -4.70 7.43
N ASP A 124 -6.10 -5.29 8.60
CA ASP A 124 -5.10 -6.10 9.32
C ASP A 124 -3.73 -5.40 9.43
N TYR A 125 -3.71 -4.12 9.79
CA TYR A 125 -2.46 -3.36 9.81
C TYR A 125 -1.48 -3.94 10.83
N MET A 126 -0.32 -4.38 10.36
CA MET A 126 0.79 -4.85 11.18
C MET A 126 1.94 -3.85 11.07
N PRO A 127 2.24 -3.07 12.14
CA PRO A 127 3.28 -2.07 12.09
C PRO A 127 4.67 -2.71 12.08
N GLY A 128 5.55 -2.11 11.28
CA GLY A 128 6.95 -2.42 11.21
C GLY A 128 7.37 -3.16 9.95
N GLN A 129 8.56 -2.83 9.46
CA GLN A 129 9.26 -3.57 8.41
C GLN A 129 10.73 -3.76 8.82
N LEU A 130 11.28 -4.93 8.49
CA LEU A 130 12.73 -5.16 8.54
C LEU A 130 13.28 -5.24 7.10
N SER A 131 14.37 -4.53 6.85
CA SER A 131 15.18 -4.68 5.64
C SER A 131 16.58 -5.14 6.05
N VAL A 132 17.09 -6.23 5.47
CA VAL A 132 18.29 -6.90 6.00
C VAL A 132 19.36 -7.17 4.95
N ALA A 133 20.61 -6.97 5.35
CA ALA A 133 21.78 -7.12 4.49
C ALA A 133 22.19 -8.60 4.37
N HIS A 134 22.00 -9.17 3.18
CA HIS A 134 22.44 -10.53 2.85
C HIS A 134 23.94 -10.62 2.47
N LYS A 135 24.67 -9.49 2.45
CA LYS A 135 26.12 -9.42 2.23
C LYS A 135 26.73 -8.39 3.18
N LYS A 136 27.88 -8.72 3.78
CA LYS A 136 28.63 -7.83 4.70
C LYS A 136 28.88 -6.44 4.12
N ARG A 137 29.21 -6.36 2.82
CA ARG A 137 29.52 -5.09 2.15
C ARG A 137 28.36 -4.07 2.13
N TYR A 138 27.12 -4.49 2.40
CA TYR A 138 25.96 -3.58 2.43
C TYR A 138 25.69 -3.01 3.82
N VAL A 139 26.31 -3.54 4.89
CA VAL A 139 25.97 -3.17 6.27
C VAL A 139 26.18 -1.68 6.53
N ASP A 140 27.28 -1.12 6.04
CA ASP A 140 27.59 0.31 6.23
C ASP A 140 26.58 1.21 5.52
N ASP A 141 26.03 0.79 4.37
CA ASP A 141 25.00 1.55 3.67
C ASP A 141 23.69 1.56 4.45
N TYR A 142 23.30 0.43 5.08
CA TYR A 142 22.12 0.38 5.96
C TYR A 142 22.27 1.26 7.20
N LYS A 143 23.47 1.30 7.79
CA LYS A 143 23.77 2.17 8.92
C LYS A 143 23.68 3.64 8.52
N ARG A 144 24.31 4.01 7.39
CA ARG A 144 24.26 5.37 6.85
C ARG A 144 22.84 5.78 6.49
N HIS A 145 22.05 4.87 5.90
CA HIS A 145 20.65 5.12 5.56
C HIS A 145 19.84 5.51 6.81
N ALA A 146 19.95 4.75 7.91
CA ALA A 146 19.28 5.09 9.17
C ALA A 146 19.69 6.48 9.71
N GLU A 147 20.99 6.80 9.66
CA GLU A 147 21.51 8.12 10.08
C GLU A 147 20.97 9.26 9.20
N ILE A 148 20.95 9.07 7.87
CA ILE A 148 20.40 10.04 6.92
C ILE A 148 18.91 10.27 7.15
N MET A 149 18.15 9.19 7.34
CA MET A 149 16.71 9.28 7.57
C MET A 149 16.39 10.09 8.82
N ALA A 150 17.10 9.84 9.93
CA ALA A 150 16.90 10.59 11.17
C ALA A 150 17.35 12.06 11.06
N THR A 151 18.52 12.33 10.51
CA THR A 151 19.17 13.66 10.57
C THR A 151 18.77 14.58 9.44
N ARG A 152 18.63 14.05 8.22
CA ARG A 152 18.37 14.84 7.02
C ARG A 152 16.89 14.84 6.73
N PHE A 153 16.25 13.67 6.74
CA PHE A 153 14.83 13.51 6.39
C PHE A 153 13.87 13.67 7.58
N GLY A 154 14.37 13.89 8.80
CA GLY A 154 13.53 14.12 9.98
C GLY A 154 12.66 12.91 10.34
N TYR A 155 13.11 11.70 9.99
CA TYR A 155 12.36 10.47 10.14
C TYR A 155 13.00 9.55 11.21
N PRO A 156 12.62 9.71 12.50
CA PRO A 156 13.25 8.99 13.61
C PRO A 156 12.72 7.55 13.78
N HIS A 157 11.82 7.10 12.91
CA HIS A 157 11.17 5.79 13.01
C HIS A 157 12.01 4.64 12.43
N LEU A 158 13.10 4.97 11.71
CA LEU A 158 14.05 4.03 11.15
C LEU A 158 15.29 3.91 12.04
N SER A 159 15.67 2.68 12.40
CA SER A 159 16.83 2.38 13.23
C SER A 159 17.68 1.27 12.62
N PHE A 160 19.00 1.35 12.76
CA PHE A 160 19.91 0.27 12.37
C PHE A 160 19.90 -0.85 13.42
N MET A 161 19.93 -2.09 12.96
CA MET A 161 20.10 -3.29 13.77
C MET A 161 21.42 -3.96 13.37
N ASP A 162 22.26 -4.27 14.35
CA ASP A 162 23.46 -5.06 14.11
C ASP A 162 23.13 -6.53 13.80
N GLN A 163 24.16 -7.35 13.54
CA GLN A 163 23.99 -8.75 13.22
C GLN A 163 23.29 -9.54 14.34
N ALA A 164 23.60 -9.25 15.61
CA ALA A 164 23.07 -9.99 16.75
C ALA A 164 21.58 -9.70 16.95
N GLU A 165 21.19 -8.42 16.92
CA GLU A 165 19.78 -8.01 16.99
C GLU A 165 19.00 -8.55 15.77
N THR A 166 19.58 -8.46 14.57
CA THR A 166 18.95 -8.98 13.35
C THR A 166 18.65 -10.48 13.47
N ALA A 167 19.61 -11.26 13.99
CA ALA A 167 19.43 -12.69 14.18
C ALA A 167 18.36 -13.02 15.23
N GLN A 168 18.33 -12.26 16.33
CA GLN A 168 17.33 -12.40 17.39
C GLN A 168 15.90 -12.18 16.87
N ARG A 169 15.69 -11.15 16.04
CA ARG A 169 14.36 -10.80 15.52
C ARG A 169 13.88 -11.72 14.40
N LEU A 170 14.79 -12.13 13.50
CA LEU A 170 14.43 -12.98 12.36
C LEU A 170 14.42 -14.48 12.68
N GLY A 171 15.07 -14.90 13.76
CA GLY A 171 15.34 -16.33 14.00
C GLY A 171 16.31 -16.95 12.98
N SER A 172 17.19 -16.14 12.36
CA SER A 172 18.11 -16.56 11.31
C SER A 172 19.45 -15.82 11.38
N SER A 173 20.56 -16.57 11.35
CA SER A 173 21.93 -16.03 11.37
C SER A 173 22.50 -15.73 9.97
N ARG A 174 21.69 -15.84 8.91
CA ARG A 174 22.14 -15.67 7.51
C ARG A 174 22.42 -14.21 7.09
N TYR A 175 22.02 -13.24 7.90
CA TYR A 175 22.12 -11.81 7.60
C TYR A 175 23.19 -11.14 8.46
N PHE A 176 23.71 -10.00 8.00
CA PHE A 176 24.84 -9.31 8.63
C PHE A 176 24.46 -8.02 9.37
N GLY A 177 23.17 -7.68 9.40
CA GLY A 177 22.62 -6.44 9.94
C GLY A 177 21.42 -5.99 9.10
N GLY A 178 20.83 -4.85 9.44
CA GLY A 178 19.72 -4.29 8.69
C GLY A 178 19.15 -3.03 9.29
N THR A 179 17.96 -2.64 8.83
CA THR A 179 17.17 -1.56 9.42
C THR A 179 15.81 -2.08 9.85
N ARG A 180 15.32 -1.51 10.94
CA ARG A 180 13.96 -1.66 11.44
C ARG A 180 13.26 -0.32 11.34
N ASP A 181 12.18 -0.31 10.58
CA ASP A 181 11.33 0.85 10.39
C ASP A 181 9.99 0.59 11.10
N ILE A 182 9.63 1.40 12.09
CA ILE A 182 8.33 1.29 12.78
C ILE A 182 7.25 2.23 12.26
N GLY A 183 7.60 3.13 11.33
CA GLY A 183 6.62 4.01 10.69
C GLY A 183 6.08 3.42 9.38
N THR A 184 6.50 2.22 9.01
CA THR A 184 5.99 1.42 7.90
C THR A 184 5.20 0.23 8.44
N GLY A 185 4.67 -0.62 7.56
CA GLY A 185 4.05 -1.87 8.00
C GLY A 185 3.55 -2.72 6.85
N HIS A 186 2.71 -3.69 7.21
CA HIS A 186 2.00 -4.55 6.29
C HIS A 186 0.49 -4.32 6.44
N ILE A 187 -0.23 -4.41 5.33
CA ILE A 187 -1.69 -4.36 5.26
C ILE A 187 -2.19 -5.57 4.48
N HIS A 188 -3.44 -5.95 4.69
CA HIS A 188 -4.18 -6.86 3.83
C HIS A 188 -4.78 -6.07 2.65
N PRO A 189 -4.13 -6.04 1.48
CA PRO A 189 -4.47 -5.13 0.39
C PRO A 189 -5.87 -5.43 -0.20
N LEU A 190 -6.29 -6.70 -0.23
CA LEU A 190 -7.63 -7.06 -0.70
C LEU A 190 -8.75 -6.59 0.25
N LYS A 191 -8.52 -6.56 1.58
CA LYS A 191 -9.48 -5.98 2.53
C LYS A 191 -9.60 -4.47 2.29
N LEU A 192 -8.50 -3.78 2.02
CA LEU A 192 -8.51 -2.36 1.64
C LEU A 192 -9.31 -2.13 0.35
N VAL A 193 -9.09 -2.92 -0.71
CA VAL A 193 -9.87 -2.82 -1.95
C VAL A 193 -11.38 -2.94 -1.68
N ILE A 194 -11.79 -3.98 -0.95
CA ILE A 194 -13.21 -4.24 -0.66
C ILE A 194 -13.80 -3.15 0.23
N GLY A 195 -13.07 -2.71 1.24
CA GLY A 195 -13.47 -1.62 2.11
C GLY A 195 -13.71 -0.34 1.31
N THR A 196 -12.76 0.05 0.48
CA THR A 196 -12.88 1.25 -0.37
C THR A 196 -14.03 1.12 -1.37
N ALA A 197 -14.28 -0.07 -1.94
CA ALA A 197 -15.44 -0.32 -2.80
C ALA A 197 -16.77 -0.14 -2.07
N LYS A 198 -16.88 -0.63 -0.82
CA LYS A 198 -18.07 -0.38 0.03
C LYS A 198 -18.26 1.10 0.31
N VAL A 199 -17.17 1.84 0.59
CA VAL A 199 -17.22 3.29 0.81
C VAL A 199 -17.66 4.03 -0.45
N ALA A 200 -17.13 3.68 -1.62
CA ALA A 200 -17.52 4.30 -2.88
C ALA A 200 -18.99 4.06 -3.21
N ALA A 201 -19.46 2.81 -3.08
CA ALA A 201 -20.87 2.48 -3.29
C ALA A 201 -21.80 3.20 -2.30
N ALA A 202 -21.42 3.26 -1.01
CA ALA A 202 -22.18 3.98 0.01
C ALA A 202 -22.20 5.51 -0.22
N ALA A 203 -21.17 6.05 -0.88
CA ALA A 203 -21.12 7.45 -1.29
C ALA A 203 -21.92 7.76 -2.56
N GLY A 204 -22.50 6.74 -3.21
CA GLY A 204 -23.33 6.90 -4.42
C GLY A 204 -22.61 6.62 -5.73
N ALA A 205 -21.37 6.12 -5.72
CA ALA A 205 -20.73 5.65 -6.95
C ALA A 205 -21.43 4.39 -7.48
N HIS A 206 -21.67 4.35 -8.78
CA HIS A 206 -22.15 3.15 -9.47
C HIS A 206 -20.94 2.29 -9.83
N LEU A 207 -20.77 1.17 -9.11
CA LEU A 207 -19.70 0.19 -9.32
C LEU A 207 -20.21 -1.05 -10.08
#